data_AF-A0A6J5UBM0-F1
#
_entry.id   AF-A0A6J5UBM0-F1
#
_cell.length_a   1.000
_cell.length_b   1.000
_cell.length_c   1.000
_cell.angle_alpha   90.00
_cell.angle_beta   90.00
_cell.angle_gamma   90.00
#
_symmetry.space_group_name_H-M   'P 1'
#
loop_
_entity.id
_entity.type
_entity.pdbx_description
1 polymer ?
#
loop_
_entity_poly.entity_id
_entity_poly.type
_entity_poly.pdbx_seq_one_letter_code
_entity_poly.pdbx_strand_id
1 'polypeptide(L)'
;MRSPPSDPVANSICKNGVNVPVFTTVVAALEANETTIEAVNEGFELGLEIDNGPCNSCEDSGGNCGLNTTGGFSCFCLDQAYETVCNATAPGAQDSYLGVCH
;
A
#
# COMPACT_ATOMS: atom_id res chain seq x y z
N MET A 1 46.49 19.17 -25.46
CA MET A 1 45.59 19.53 -24.35
C MET A 1 44.62 18.37 -24.18
N ARG A 2 44.63 17.69 -23.03
CA ARG A 2 43.76 16.53 -22.78
C ARG A 2 42.40 17.08 -22.34
N SER A 3 41.37 16.86 -23.16
CA SER A 3 39.99 17.22 -22.80
C SER A 3 39.62 16.57 -21.46
N PRO A 4 38.90 17.26 -20.57
CA PRO A 4 38.38 16.65 -19.35
C PRO A 4 37.47 15.47 -19.69
N PRO A 5 37.46 14.40 -18.88
CA PRO A 5 36.46 13.35 -19.00
C PRO A 5 35.08 13.97 -18.83
N SER A 6 34.20 13.79 -19.81
CA SER A 6 32.79 14.16 -19.68
C SER A 6 32.17 13.18 -18.69
N ASP A 7 32.01 13.58 -17.43
CA ASP A 7 31.23 12.80 -16.46
C ASP A 7 29.75 12.83 -16.91
N PRO A 8 29.18 11.70 -17.37
CA PRO A 8 27.79 11.67 -17.85
C PRO A 8 26.77 11.91 -16.72
N VAL A 9 27.23 11.91 -15.47
CA VAL A 9 26.41 12.06 -14.24
C VAL A 9 26.20 13.53 -13.87
N ALA A 10 27.01 14.47 -14.37
CA ALA A 10 26.92 15.88 -13.96
C ALA A 10 25.79 16.69 -14.63
N ASN A 11 25.13 16.15 -15.65
CA ASN A 11 24.21 16.93 -16.50
C ASN A 11 22.76 16.43 -16.54
N SER A 12 22.37 15.56 -15.61
CA SER A 12 20.99 15.08 -15.49
C SER A 12 20.50 15.22 -14.05
N ILE A 13 20.25 16.46 -13.64
CA ILE A 13 19.36 16.71 -12.49
C ILE A 13 18.00 16.10 -12.81
N CYS A 14 17.44 15.30 -11.91
CA CYS A 14 16.12 14.68 -12.09
C CYS A 14 15.08 15.77 -12.35
N LYS A 15 14.59 15.87 -13.58
CA LYS A 15 13.57 16.87 -13.97
C LYS A 15 12.22 16.62 -13.29
N ASN A 16 11.98 15.37 -12.90
CA ASN A 16 10.81 14.93 -12.17
C ASN A 16 11.26 14.19 -10.91
N GLY A 17 10.79 14.66 -9.77
CA GLY A 17 10.86 13.95 -8.50
C GLY A 17 9.51 13.29 -8.21
N VAL A 18 9.55 12.11 -7.61
CA VAL A 18 8.39 11.44 -7.01
C VAL A 18 8.66 11.33 -5.51
N ASN A 19 7.69 11.73 -4.72
CA ASN A 19 7.77 11.58 -3.27
C ASN A 19 7.18 10.21 -2.90
N VAL A 20 8.04 9.29 -2.47
CA VAL A 20 7.64 7.96 -2.01
C VAL A 20 7.72 7.97 -0.49
N PRO A 21 6.60 7.74 0.24
CA PRO A 21 6.67 7.56 1.67
C PRO A 21 7.53 6.34 2.01
N VAL A 22 8.15 6.33 3.20
CA VAL A 22 8.89 5.18 3.74
C VAL A 22 8.48 4.99 5.19
N PHE A 23 8.71 3.80 5.73
CA PHE A 23 8.49 3.56 7.16
C PHE A 23 9.39 4.46 8.03
N THR A 24 8.84 4.96 9.13
CA THR A 24 9.59 5.79 10.09
C THR A 24 10.78 5.03 10.70
N THR A 25 10.68 3.70 10.77
CA THR A 25 11.72 2.79 11.27
C THR A 25 12.99 2.81 10.41
N VAL A 26 12.90 3.13 9.12
CA VAL A 26 14.04 3.17 8.19
C VAL A 26 14.57 4.58 7.91
N VAL A 27 13.92 5.62 8.44
CA VAL A 27 14.33 7.03 8.22
C VAL A 27 15.76 7.28 8.67
N ALA A 28 16.18 6.71 9.82
CA ALA A 28 17.54 6.91 10.32
C ALA A 28 18.62 6.34 9.39
N ALA A 29 18.36 5.16 8.79
CA ALA A 29 19.27 4.54 7.83
C ALA A 29 19.25 5.24 6.47
N LEU A 30 18.11 5.84 6.09
CA LEU A 30 17.97 6.66 4.89
C LEU A 30 18.75 7.98 4.99
N GLU A 31 18.67 8.66 6.14
CA GLU A 31 19.43 9.89 6.42
C GLU A 31 20.95 9.62 6.39
N ALA A 32 21.37 8.42 6.81
CA ALA A 32 22.75 7.96 6.74
C ALA A 32 23.18 7.47 5.33
N ASN A 33 22.25 7.42 4.37
CA ASN A 33 22.43 6.89 3.01
C ASN A 33 22.94 5.44 2.96
N GLU A 34 22.54 4.63 3.94
CA GLU A 34 22.96 3.23 4.06
C GLU A 34 22.01 2.29 3.31
N THR A 35 20.72 2.62 3.22
CA THR A 35 19.66 1.69 2.75
C THR A 35 18.66 2.30 1.75
N THR A 36 19.02 3.36 1.02
CA THR A 36 18.10 4.15 0.17
C THR A 36 17.22 3.33 -0.79
N ILE A 37 17.76 2.28 -1.41
CA ILE A 37 16.98 1.40 -2.32
C ILE A 37 16.14 0.38 -1.54
N GLU A 38 16.66 -0.13 -0.43
CA GLU A 38 15.96 -1.10 0.42
C GLU A 38 14.74 -0.46 1.09
N ALA A 39 14.86 0.78 1.58
CA ALA A 39 13.75 1.53 2.16
C ALA A 39 12.57 1.72 1.18
N VAL A 40 12.85 1.83 -0.11
CA VAL A 40 11.81 1.90 -1.16
C VAL A 40 11.21 0.52 -1.44
N ASN A 41 12.03 -0.53 -1.40
CA ASN A 41 11.57 -1.92 -1.62
C ASN A 41 10.73 -2.47 -0.46
N GLU A 42 10.99 -2.03 0.77
CA GLU A 42 10.16 -2.38 1.94
C GLU A 42 8.75 -1.78 1.86
N GLY A 43 8.57 -0.73 1.07
CA GLY A 43 7.30 -0.04 0.90
C GLY A 43 7.00 0.93 2.04
N PHE A 44 5.72 1.26 2.18
CA PHE A 44 5.25 2.20 3.19
C PHE A 44 3.84 1.87 3.64
N GLU A 45 3.56 2.14 4.91
CA GLU A 45 2.22 2.03 5.44
C GLU A 45 1.35 3.17 4.91
N LEU A 46 0.17 2.81 4.40
CA LEU A 46 -0.90 3.76 4.20
C LEU A 46 -1.62 3.90 5.54
N GLY A 47 -1.54 5.08 6.15
CA GLY A 47 -2.29 5.41 7.37
C GLY A 47 -3.78 5.47 7.09
N LEU A 48 -4.41 4.31 6.90
CA LEU A 48 -5.85 4.16 6.77
C LEU A 48 -6.40 3.97 8.18
N GLU A 49 -6.89 5.06 8.79
CA GLU A 49 -7.66 4.97 10.01
C GLU A 49 -9.05 4.44 9.66
N ILE A 50 -9.27 3.17 9.97
CA ILE A 50 -10.53 2.46 9.71
C ILE A 50 -11.09 2.00 11.05
N ASP A 51 -12.37 2.25 11.29
CA ASP A 51 -13.03 1.75 12.49
C ASP A 51 -12.99 0.21 12.53
N ASN A 52 -12.39 -0.33 13.58
CA ASN A 52 -12.20 -1.78 13.75
C ASN A 52 -13.54 -2.54 13.81
N GLY A 53 -14.61 -1.94 14.35
CA GLY A 53 -15.92 -2.61 14.46
C GLY A 53 -16.54 -2.96 13.10
N PRO A 54 -16.74 -1.95 12.22
CA PRO A 54 -17.15 -2.16 10.82
C PRO A 54 -16.17 -3.04 10.04
N CYS A 55 -14.85 -2.87 10.23
CA CYS A 55 -13.86 -3.69 9.54
C CYS A 55 -13.98 -5.18 9.91
N ASN A 56 -14.03 -5.52 11.20
CA ASN A 56 -14.19 -6.90 11.65
C ASN A 56 -15.46 -7.54 11.06
N SER A 57 -16.57 -6.81 11.02
CA SER A 57 -17.82 -7.33 10.44
C SER A 57 -17.68 -7.61 8.94
N CYS A 58 -16.96 -6.76 8.22
CA CYS A 58 -16.64 -6.96 6.81
C CYS A 58 -15.77 -8.20 6.59
N GLU A 59 -14.72 -8.34 7.38
CA GLU A 59 -13.79 -9.48 7.30
C GLU A 59 -14.48 -10.80 7.66
N ASP A 60 -15.31 -10.81 8.71
CA ASP A 60 -16.14 -11.96 9.11
C ASP A 60 -17.11 -12.40 8.00
N SER A 61 -17.53 -11.45 7.14
CA SER A 61 -18.39 -11.73 5.98
C SER A 61 -17.62 -12.18 4.72
N GLY A 62 -16.29 -12.26 4.78
CA GLY A 62 -15.42 -12.66 3.67
C GLY A 62 -14.97 -11.51 2.76
N GLY A 63 -15.10 -10.26 3.21
CA GLY A 63 -14.63 -9.07 2.50
C GLY A 63 -13.32 -8.53 3.04
N ASN A 64 -12.81 -7.47 2.41
CA ASN A 64 -11.69 -6.70 2.91
C ASN A 64 -12.14 -5.26 3.18
N CYS A 65 -11.88 -4.73 4.37
CA CYS A 65 -12.27 -3.35 4.68
C CYS A 65 -11.32 -2.35 4.03
N GLY A 66 -11.83 -1.15 3.72
CA GLY A 66 -11.05 -0.07 3.12
C GLY A 66 -11.83 1.24 3.03
N LEU A 67 -11.27 2.23 2.33
CA LEU A 67 -11.93 3.50 2.06
C LEU A 67 -12.29 3.61 0.57
N ASN A 68 -13.46 4.17 0.29
CA ASN A 68 -13.89 4.51 -1.06
C ASN A 68 -13.19 5.79 -1.57
N THR A 69 -13.45 6.18 -2.83
CA THR A 69 -12.81 7.34 -3.47
C THR A 69 -13.13 8.69 -2.81
N THR A 70 -14.16 8.74 -1.96
CA THR A 70 -14.52 9.90 -1.14
C THR A 70 -13.98 9.84 0.29
N GLY A 71 -13.24 8.78 0.64
CA GLY A 71 -12.70 8.56 1.98
C GLY A 71 -13.69 7.98 2.99
N GLY A 72 -14.88 7.54 2.55
CA GLY A 72 -15.84 6.82 3.40
C GLY A 72 -15.50 5.34 3.52
N PHE A 73 -15.84 4.72 4.65
CA PHE A 73 -15.69 3.27 4.85
C PHE A 73 -16.37 2.48 3.73
N SER A 74 -15.75 1.39 3.30
CA SER A 74 -16.34 0.45 2.37
C SER A 74 -15.81 -0.97 2.61
N CYS A 75 -16.70 -1.95 2.50
CA CYS A 75 -16.38 -3.37 2.54
C CYS A 75 -16.27 -3.91 1.12
N PHE A 76 -15.07 -4.28 0.70
CA PHE A 76 -14.80 -4.78 -0.65
C PHE A 76 -15.00 -6.30 -0.68
N CYS A 77 -16.05 -6.75 -1.36
CA CYS A 77 -16.41 -8.15 -1.52
C CYS A 77 -16.11 -8.63 -2.95
N LEU A 78 -16.18 -9.95 -3.16
CA LEU A 78 -15.87 -10.55 -4.46
C LEU A 78 -16.78 -10.05 -5.58
N ASP A 79 -18.04 -9.77 -5.27
CA ASP A 79 -19.05 -9.32 -6.22
C ASP A 79 -19.06 -7.79 -6.40
N GLN A 80 -19.04 -7.03 -5.30
CA GLN A 80 -19.02 -5.57 -5.33
C GLN A 80 -18.59 -5.00 -3.97
N ALA A 81 -18.50 -3.67 -3.90
CA ALA A 81 -18.35 -2.96 -2.63
C ALA A 81 -19.70 -2.81 -1.90
N TYR A 82 -19.68 -2.95 -0.59
CA TYR A 82 -20.80 -2.76 0.32
C TYR A 82 -20.46 -1.72 1.39
N GLU A 83 -21.50 -1.20 2.05
CA GLU A 83 -21.33 -0.22 3.13
C GLU A 83 -20.72 -0.84 4.41
N THR A 84 -20.98 -2.11 4.70
CA THR A 84 -20.57 -2.73 5.98
C THR A 84 -20.13 -4.18 5.88
N VAL A 85 -20.93 -5.04 5.25
CA VAL A 85 -20.68 -6.49 5.15
C VAL A 85 -21.04 -7.01 3.76
N CYS A 86 -20.42 -8.11 3.35
CA CYS A 86 -20.75 -8.82 2.13
C CYS A 86 -22.12 -9.50 2.26
N ASN A 87 -22.92 -9.45 1.20
CA ASN A 87 -24.11 -10.27 1.12
C ASN A 87 -23.73 -11.73 0.85
N ALA A 88 -24.18 -12.64 1.72
CA ALA A 88 -23.97 -14.09 1.57
C ALA A 88 -24.62 -14.71 0.31
N THR A 89 -25.37 -13.93 -0.46
CA THR A 89 -25.96 -14.35 -1.74
C THR A 89 -24.97 -14.34 -2.89
N ALA A 90 -23.75 -13.79 -2.70
CA ALA A 90 -22.68 -13.91 -3.67
C ALA A 90 -22.28 -15.40 -3.82
N PRO A 91 -22.23 -15.95 -5.04
CA PRO A 91 -21.73 -17.31 -5.27
C PRO A 91 -20.27 -17.39 -4.81
N GLY A 92 -20.05 -17.92 -3.61
CA GLY A 92 -18.73 -17.97 -2.94
C GLY A 92 -18.79 -17.92 -1.41
N ALA A 93 -19.90 -17.46 -0.82
CA ALA A 93 -20.03 -17.30 0.64
C ALA A 93 -20.21 -18.63 1.43
N GLN A 94 -20.07 -19.79 0.78
CA GLN A 94 -20.33 -21.10 1.41
C GLN A 94 -19.26 -22.12 1.04
N ASP A 95 -17.98 -21.72 1.11
CA ASP A 95 -16.89 -22.68 1.28
C ASP A 95 -15.76 -22.06 2.09
N SER A 96 -15.91 -22.12 3.41
CA SER A 96 -14.89 -21.70 4.37
C SER A 96 -13.84 -22.80 4.49
N TYR A 97 -12.82 -22.80 3.63
CA TYR A 97 -11.44 -23.16 4.00
C TYR A 97 -10.47 -22.81 2.87
N LEU A 98 -9.33 -22.24 3.24
CA LEU A 98 -8.11 -22.02 2.44
C LEU A 98 -7.99 -20.69 1.69
N GLY A 99 -7.46 -19.70 2.41
CA GLY A 99 -6.85 -18.50 1.86
C GLY A 99 -5.94 -17.84 2.87
N VAL A 100 -4.90 -18.54 3.33
CA VAL A 100 -3.78 -17.90 4.06
C VAL A 100 -2.74 -17.56 3.01
N CYS A 101 -2.52 -16.27 2.74
CA CYS A 101 -1.37 -15.83 1.96
C CYS A 101 -0.10 -16.12 2.77
N HIS A 102 0.74 -17.01 2.24
CA HIS A 102 2.13 -17.20 2.69
C HIS A 102 3.03 -16.27 1.89
#